data_AF-A0A1X2GX24-F1
#
_entry.id   AF-A0A1X2GX24-F1
#
_cell.length_a   1.000
_cell.length_b   1.000
_cell.length_c   1.000
_cell.angle_alpha   90.00
_cell.angle_beta   90.00
_cell.angle_gamma   90.00
#
_symmetry.space_group_name_H-M   'P 1'
#
loop_
_entity.id
_entity.type
_entity.pdbx_description
1 polymer ?
#
loop_
_entity_poly.entity_id
_entity_poly.type
_entity_poly.pdbx_seq_one_letter_code
_entity_poly.pdbx_strand_id
1 'polypeptide(L)' 'MAFWYYSSGSAWLPFDPMSRGQIEMLWRHSTAAWVYVAAFRGPAYINAAALYMNYNGISYPIARR' A
#
# COMPACT_ATOMS: atom_id res chain seq x y z
N MET A 1 12.91 -9.35 3.01
CA MET A 1 12.17 -8.07 2.96
C MET A 1 11.24 -8.17 1.76
N ALA A 2 9.93 -8.15 1.96
CA ALA A 2 8.98 -8.36 0.84
C ALA A 2 8.81 -7.09 0.02
N PHE A 3 8.44 -7.26 -1.25
CA PHE A 3 8.04 -6.17 -2.13
C PHE A 3 6.53 -6.03 -2.13
N TRP A 4 6.07 -4.78 -2.13
CA TRP A 4 4.66 -4.45 -2.16
C TRP A 4 4.36 -3.66 -3.44
N TYR A 5 3.19 -3.93 -4.02
CA TYR A 5 2.74 -3.33 -5.26
C TYR A 5 1.28 -2.88 -5.14
N TYR A 6 0.89 -1.83 -5.86
CA TYR A 6 -0.50 -1.42 -6.02
C TYR A 6 -0.93 -1.54 -7.48
N SER A 7 -2.21 -1.83 -7.69
CA SER A 7 -2.81 -1.85 -9.02
C SER A 7 -2.92 -0.43 -9.57
N SER A 8 -2.48 -0.24 -10.81
CA SER A 8 -2.64 0.99 -11.59
C SER A 8 -3.06 0.60 -13.01
N GLY A 9 -4.37 0.56 -13.24
CA GLY A 9 -4.94 0.04 -14.48
C GLY A 9 -4.56 -1.42 -14.70
N SER A 10 -3.88 -1.71 -15.82
CA SER A 10 -3.41 -3.05 -16.18
C SER A 10 -2.02 -3.41 -15.63
N ALA A 11 -1.39 -2.53 -14.85
CA ALA A 11 -0.05 -2.73 -14.31
C ALA A 11 -0.05 -2.79 -12.77
N TRP A 12 0.98 -3.45 -12.23
CA TRP A 12 1.29 -3.42 -10.80
C TRP A 12 2.55 -2.58 -10.60
N LEU A 13 2.41 -1.46 -9.88
CA LEU A 13 3.51 -0.54 -9.64
C LEU A 13 4.04 -0.73 -8.21
N PRO A 14 5.37 -0.70 -8.01
CA PRO A 14 5.95 -0.87 -6.69
C PRO A 14 5.66 0.33 -5.80
N PHE A 15 5.47 0.06 -4.51
CA PHE A 15 5.56 1.10 -3.49
C PHE A 15 7.01 1.59 -3.33
N ASP A 16 7.16 2.87 -2.96
CA ASP A 16 8.48 3.42 -2.63
C ASP A 16 9.08 2.72 -1.39
N PRO A 17 10.41 2.78 -1.18
CA PRO A 17 11.04 2.05 -0.08
C PRO A 17 10.49 2.37 1.31
N MET A 18 10.07 3.62 1.55
CA MET A 18 9.57 4.07 2.85
C MET A 18 8.17 3.53 3.10
N SER A 19 7.23 3.75 2.17
CA SER A 19 5.87 3.23 2.30
C SER A 19 5.86 1.69 2.35
N ARG A 20 6.68 1.02 1.53
CA ARG A 20 6.83 -0.44 1.56
C ARG A 20 7.21 -1.00 2.94
N GLY A 21 8.13 -0.35 3.64
CA GLY A 21 8.53 -0.76 4.99
C GLY A 21 7.38 -0.67 5.99
N GLN A 22 6.59 0.39 5.89
CA GLN A 22 5.39 0.58 6.72
C GLN A 22 4.30 -0.44 6.39
N ILE A 23 4.04 -0.70 5.11
CA ILE A 23 3.04 -1.68 4.67
C ILE A 23 3.39 -3.09 5.16
N GLU A 24 4.68 -3.48 5.09
CA GLU A 24 5.12 -4.79 5.62
C GLU A 24 4.90 -4.88 7.14
N MET A 25 5.10 -3.80 7.90
CA MET A 25 4.78 -3.77 9.32
C MET A 25 3.27 -3.90 9.58
N LEU A 26 2.43 -3.17 8.84
CA LEU A 26 0.98 -3.27 8.93
C LEU A 26 0.48 -4.70 8.65
N TRP A 27 1.07 -5.36 7.64
CA TRP A 27 0.73 -6.74 7.31
C TRP A 27 1.10 -7.72 8.44
N ARG A 28 2.31 -7.60 8.99
CA ARG A 28 2.78 -8.45 10.10
C ARG A 28 1.93 -8.31 11.36
N HIS A 29 1.42 -7.12 11.63
CA HIS A 29 0.63 -6.83 12.82
C HIS A 29 -0.88 -6.90 12.58
N SER A 30 -1.32 -7.22 11.35
CA SER A 30 -2.74 -7.21 10.96
C SER A 30 -3.45 -5.89 11.29
N THR A 31 -2.75 -4.77 11.08
CA THR A 31 -3.27 -3.42 11.33
C THR A 31 -3.44 -2.62 10.05
N ALA A 32 -4.12 -1.49 10.16
CA ALA A 32 -4.31 -0.53 9.08
C ALA A 32 -3.93 0.87 9.56
N ALA A 33 -3.37 1.70 8.67
CA ALA A 33 -2.95 3.06 8.99
C ALA A 33 -2.91 3.95 7.75
N TRP A 34 -2.89 5.26 7.97
CA TRP A 34 -2.55 6.23 6.94
C TRP A 34 -1.04 6.23 6.70
N VAL A 35 -0.65 5.97 5.46
CA VAL A 35 0.75 5.91 5.01
C VAL A 35 0.93 6.94 3.90
N TYR A 36 1.97 7.76 4.00
CA TYR A 36 2.33 8.67 2.91
C TYR A 36 2.87 7.85 1.73
N VAL A 37 2.25 7.99 0.56
CA VAL A 37 2.68 7.30 -0.66
C VAL A 37 3.10 8.36 -1.68
N ALA A 38 4.38 8.37 -2.03
CA ALA A 38 4.97 9.43 -2.87
C ALA A 38 4.28 9.52 -4.26
N ALA A 39 3.90 8.39 -4.84
CA ALA A 39 3.19 8.34 -6.13
C ALA A 39 1.82 9.05 -6.10
N PHE A 40 1.16 9.05 -4.95
CA PHE A 40 -0.13 9.72 -4.73
C PHE A 40 0.03 11.11 -4.12
N ARG A 41 1.27 11.57 -3.88
CA ARG A 41 1.62 12.88 -3.31
C ARG A 41 0.82 13.20 -2.04
N GLY A 42 0.56 12.17 -1.22
CA GLY A 42 -0.32 12.31 -0.06
C GLY A 42 -0.49 11.02 0.75
N PRO A 43 -1.21 11.11 1.88
CA PRO A 43 -1.53 9.95 2.70
C PRO A 43 -2.61 9.09 2.02
N ALA A 44 -2.41 7.78 2.06
CA ALA A 44 -3.40 6.77 1.66
C ALA A 44 -3.68 5.85 2.84
N TYR A 45 -4.94 5.46 3.03
CA TYR A 45 -5.32 4.51 4.06
C TYR A 45 -5.00 3.09 3.58
N ILE A 46 -4.07 2.42 4.25
CA ILE A 46 -3.63 1.08 3.86
C ILE A 46 -4.10 0.06 4.89
N ASN A 47 -4.83 -0.95 4.42
CA ASN A 47 -5.11 -2.16 5.18
C ASN A 47 -4.39 -3.33 4.50
N ALA A 48 -3.18 -3.62 4.99
CA ALA A 48 -2.31 -4.60 4.36
C ALA A 48 -2.79 -6.04 4.59
N ALA A 49 -3.50 -6.32 5.70
CA ALA A 49 -4.11 -7.63 5.94
C ALA A 49 -5.27 -7.91 4.98
N ALA A 50 -6.06 -6.89 4.64
CA ALA A 50 -7.15 -6.98 3.67
C ALA A 50 -6.71 -6.70 2.22
N LEU A 51 -5.41 -6.49 1.97
CA LEU A 51 -4.82 -6.31 0.64
C LEU A 51 -5.44 -5.16 -0.18
N TYR A 52 -5.76 -4.03 0.45
CA TYR A 52 -6.16 -2.82 -0.26
C TYR A 52 -5.55 -1.53 0.31
N MET A 53 -5.50 -0.52 -0.55
CA MET A 53 -5.18 0.87 -0.23
C MET A 53 -6.34 1.75 -0.68
N ASN A 54 -6.81 2.67 0.15
CA ASN A 54 -7.79 3.68 -0.23
C ASN A 54 -7.12 5.06 -0.32
N TYR A 55 -7.29 5.73 -1.44
CA TYR A 55 -6.82 7.09 -1.66
C TYR A 55 -7.92 7.92 -2.32
N ASN A 56 -8.30 9.03 -1.69
CA ASN A 56 -9.40 9.90 -2.12
C ASN A 56 -10.70 9.15 -2.46
N GLY A 57 -11.05 8.14 -1.65
CA GLY A 57 -12.27 7.34 -1.84
C GLY A 57 -12.16 6.22 -2.86
N ILE A 58 -11.05 6.11 -3.61
CA ILE A 58 -10.79 5.03 -4.56
C ILE A 58 -9.98 3.94 -3.87
N SER A 59 -10.47 2.70 -3.91
CA SER A 59 -9.75 1.54 -3.42
C SER A 59 -8.92 0.87 -4.52
N TYR A 60 -7.62 0.77 -4.28
CA TYR A 60 -6.65 0.10 -5.12
C TYR A 60 -6.26 -1.23 -4.45
N PRO A 61 -6.40 -2.37 -5.15
CA PRO A 61 -5.83 -3.62 -4.70
C PRO A 61 -4.31 -3.50 -4.52
N ILE A 62 -3.77 -4.12 -3.48
CA ILE A 62 -2.32 -4.23 -3.25
C ILE A 62 -1.89 -5.68 -3.16
N ALA A 63 -0.64 -5.98 -3.49
CA ALA A 63 -0.09 -7.33 -3.49
C ALA A 63 1.32 -7.37 -2.90
N ARG A 64 1.66 -8.49 -2.27
CA ARG A 64 2.96 -8.80 -1.68
C ARG A 64 3.70 -9.83 -2.54
N ARG A 65 5.00 -9.64 -2.78
CA ARG A 65 5.90 -10.57 -3.47
C ARG A 65 7.20 -10.80 -2.69
#